data_AF-A0A501XT00-F1
#
_entry.id   AF-A0A501XT00-F1
#
_cell.length_a   1.000
_cell.length_b   1.000
_cell.length_c   1.000
_cell.angle_alpha   90.00
_cell.angle_beta   90.00
_cell.angle_gamma   90.00
#
_symmetry.space_group_name_H-M   'P 1'
#
loop_
_entity.id
_entity.type
_entity.pdbx_description
1 polymer ?
#
loop_
_entity_poly.entity_id
_entity_poly.type
_entity_poly.pdbx_seq_one_letter_code
_entity_poly.pdbx_strand_id
1 'polypeptide(L)' 'MTPDASTWRSSAEYDHLDALTASDLAWEWLRRNEAYDADFETLAASDAPEGLSDKIRQRWGLRFPRRSTDATA' A
#
# COMPACT_ATOMS: atom_id res chain seq x y z
N MET A 1 8.41 21.69 5.30
CA MET A 1 7.60 21.88 6.52
C MET A 1 7.93 20.71 7.43
N THR A 2 8.72 20.92 8.47
CA THR A 2 9.16 19.85 9.37
C THR A 2 8.00 19.50 10.30
N PRO A 3 7.56 18.24 10.38
CA PRO A 3 6.49 17.88 11.31
C PRO A 3 6.97 18.15 12.74
N ASP A 4 6.09 18.74 13.56
CA ASP A 4 6.38 18.97 14.97
C ASP A 4 6.48 17.62 15.68
N ALA A 5 7.69 17.27 16.12
CA ALA A 5 7.94 15.99 16.75
C ALA A 5 7.71 16.02 18.26
N SER A 6 7.28 17.15 18.86
CA SER A 6 7.19 17.29 20.32
C SER A 6 6.11 16.41 20.93
N THR A 7 5.09 16.06 20.14
CA THR A 7 3.94 15.24 20.52
C THR A 7 4.13 13.74 20.30
N TRP A 8 5.33 13.26 19.90
CA TRP A 8 5.56 11.83 19.62
C TRP A 8 5.34 10.87 20.80
N ARG A 9 5.26 11.37 22.04
CA ARG A 9 4.93 10.60 23.25
C ARG A 9 3.46 10.70 23.68
N SER A 10 2.67 11.56 23.04
CA SER A 10 1.25 11.70 23.33
C SER A 10 0.49 10.53 22.73
N SER A 11 -0.13 9.70 23.56
CA SER A 11 -0.96 8.58 23.09
C SER A 11 -2.12 9.04 22.22
N ALA A 12 -2.68 10.22 22.52
CA ALA A 12 -3.80 10.82 21.78
C ALA A 12 -3.53 11.00 20.28
N GLU A 13 -2.28 11.22 19.88
CA GLU A 13 -1.90 11.31 18.46
C GLU A 13 -1.99 9.97 17.74
N TYR A 14 -2.00 8.86 18.49
CA TYR A 14 -2.03 7.48 18.00
C TYR A 14 -3.36 6.77 18.27
N ASP A 15 -4.35 7.41 18.90
CA ASP A 15 -5.69 6.83 19.15
C ASP A 15 -6.34 6.33 17.84
N HIS A 16 -6.03 6.97 16.72
CA HIS A 16 -6.51 6.54 15.40
C HIS A 16 -5.95 5.16 14.98
N LEU A 17 -4.77 4.76 15.46
CA LEU A 17 -4.19 3.45 15.17
C LEU A 17 -4.96 2.31 15.85
N ASP A 18 -5.58 2.55 17.01
CA ASP A 18 -6.40 1.55 17.71
C ASP A 18 -7.70 1.24 16.94
N ALA A 19 -8.15 2.17 16.09
CA ALA A 19 -9.30 1.97 15.22
C ALA A 19 -8.93 1.32 13.87
N LEU A 20 -7.63 1.25 13.52
CA LEU A 20 -7.20 0.66 12.26
C LEU A 20 -7.27 -0.86 12.33
N THR A 21 -7.74 -1.48 11.25
CA THR A 21 -7.60 -2.92 11.10
C THR A 21 -6.14 -3.28 10.84
N ALA A 22 -5.77 -4.54 11.06
CA ALA A 22 -4.44 -5.04 10.71
C ALA A 22 -4.11 -4.80 9.22
N SER A 23 -5.12 -4.80 8.35
CA SER A 23 -4.97 -4.50 6.92
C SER A 23 -4.68 -3.03 6.66
N ASP A 24 -5.37 -2.11 7.34
CA ASP A 24 -5.12 -0.67 7.19
C ASP A 24 -3.74 -0.30 7.72
N LEU A 25 -3.34 -0.87 8.86
CA LEU A 25 -1.99 -0.69 9.38
C LEU A 25 -0.96 -1.21 8.37
N ALA A 26 -1.09 -2.45 7.88
CA ALA A 26 -0.17 -2.99 6.89
C ALA A 26 -0.06 -2.11 5.63
N TRP A 27 -1.18 -1.52 5.19
CA TRP A 27 -1.22 -0.61 4.05
C TRP A 27 -0.49 0.72 4.32
N GLU A 28 -0.66 1.30 5.52
CA GLU A 28 0.02 2.53 5.93
C GLU A 28 1.55 2.38 5.97
N TRP A 29 2.06 1.20 6.35
CA TRP A 29 3.48 0.89 6.30
C TRP A 29 3.97 0.66 4.87
N LEU A 30 3.17 -0.03 4.06
CA LEU A 30 3.53 -0.33 2.67
C LEU A 30 3.63 0.94 1.82
N ARG A 31 2.66 1.86 1.92
CA ARG A 31 2.67 3.11 1.15
C ARG A 31 3.78 4.09 1.53
N ARG A 32 4.40 3.92 2.71
CA ARG A 32 5.55 4.72 3.16
C ARG A 32 6.90 4.08 2.82
N ASN A 33 6.91 2.89 2.21
CA ASN A 33 8.13 2.20 1.81
C ASN A 33 8.61 2.75 0.46
N GLU A 34 9.79 3.35 0.42
CA GLU A 34 10.37 3.94 -0.80
C GLU A 34 10.60 2.90 -1.91
N ALA A 35 10.86 1.64 -1.56
CA ALA A 35 11.00 0.58 -2.56
C ALA A 35 9.64 0.17 -3.15
N TYR A 36 8.55 0.25 -2.37
CA TYR A 36 7.20 0.05 -2.89
C TYR A 36 6.81 1.20 -3.82
N ASP A 37 7.14 2.44 -3.44
CA ASP A 37 6.88 3.64 -4.23
C ASP A 37 7.60 3.57 -5.60
N ALA A 38 8.89 3.20 -5.61
CA ALA A 38 9.64 3.01 -6.85
C ALA A 38 9.09 1.87 -7.74
N ASP A 39 8.67 0.75 -7.14
CA ASP A 39 8.04 -0.36 -7.85
C ASP A 39 6.67 0.08 -8.45
N PHE A 40 5.90 0.88 -7.71
CA PHE A 40 4.61 1.40 -8.14
C PHE A 40 4.73 2.44 -9.25
N GLU A 41 5.67 3.38 -9.16
CA GLU A 41 5.95 4.36 -10.21
C GLU A 41 6.45 3.68 -11.49
N THR A 42 7.29 2.64 -11.37
CA THR A 42 7.71 1.81 -12.51
C THR A 42 6.53 1.11 -13.17
N LEU A 43 5.56 0.65 -12.36
CA LEU A 43 4.30 0.06 -12.82
C LEU A 43 3.39 1.09 -13.47
N ALA A 44 3.26 2.30 -12.93
CA ALA A 44 2.38 3.34 -13.44
C ALA A 44 2.93 3.98 -14.73
N ALA A 45 4.25 4.07 -14.86
CA ALA A 45 4.93 4.58 -16.05
C ALA A 45 4.96 3.57 -17.21
N SER A 46 4.90 2.28 -16.89
CA SER A 46 4.71 1.23 -17.90
C SER A 46 3.21 1.06 -18.12
N ASP A 47 2.71 1.03 -19.35
CA ASP A 47 1.33 0.58 -19.61
C ASP A 47 1.25 -0.92 -19.30
N ALA A 48 1.15 -1.24 -18.02
CA ALA A 48 1.76 -2.44 -17.49
C ALA A 48 0.88 -3.67 -17.79
N PRO A 49 1.44 -4.69 -18.48
CA PRO A 49 0.72 -5.93 -18.69
C PRO A 49 0.41 -6.59 -17.33
N GLU A 50 -0.70 -7.33 -17.24
CA GLU A 50 -1.17 -8.00 -16.01
C GLU A 50 -0.04 -8.73 -15.24
N GLY A 51 0.96 -9.28 -15.94
CA GLY A 51 2.11 -9.96 -15.34
C GLY A 51 3.03 -9.07 -14.47
N LEU A 52 3.15 -7.77 -14.75
CA LEU A 52 3.92 -6.85 -13.90
C LEU A 52 3.16 -6.53 -12.61
N SER A 53 1.83 -6.42 -12.69
CA SER A 53 0.97 -6.26 -11.50
C SER A 53 1.03 -7.49 -10.58
N ASP A 54 1.10 -8.70 -11.16
CA ASP A 54 1.23 -9.94 -10.37
C ASP A 54 2.60 -10.06 -9.70
N LYS A 55 3.68 -9.59 -10.33
CA LYS A 55 5.01 -9.55 -9.69
C LYS A 55 5.03 -8.64 -8.46
N ILE A 56 4.45 -7.44 -8.57
CA ILE A 56 4.36 -6.49 -7.44
C ILE A 56 3.49 -7.08 -6.33
N ARG A 57 2.36 -7.72 -6.70
CA ARG A 57 1.51 -8.43 -5.72
C ARG A 57 2.25 -9.55 -4.98
N GLN A 58 3.03 -10.37 -5.67
CA GLN A 58 3.81 -11.43 -5.04
C GLN A 58 4.94 -10.89 -4.17
N ARG A 59 5.63 -9.85 -4.63
CA ARG A 59 6.74 -9.21 -3.91
C ARG A 59 6.29 -8.56 -2.61
N TRP A 60 5.11 -7.92 -2.61
CA TRP A 60 4.59 -7.16 -1.47
C TRP A 60 3.45 -7.88 -0.71
N GLY A 61 3.09 -9.10 -1.13
CA GLY A 61 2.02 -9.90 -0.50
C GLY A 61 0.61 -9.32 -0.69
N LEU A 62 0.42 -8.43 -1.67
CA LEU A 62 -0.86 -7.78 -1.92
C LEU A 62 -1.85 -8.76 -2.56
N ARG A 63 -2.93 -9.06 -1.84
CA ARG A 63 -3.99 -9.97 -2.30
C ARG A 63 -5.24 -9.18 -2.62
N PHE A 64 -5.26 -8.56 -3.79
CA PHE A 64 -6.51 -8.01 -4.33
C PHE A 64 -7.33 -9.14 -4.92
N PRO A 65 -8.65 -9.21 -4.71
CA PRO A 65 -9.50 -10.10 -5.49
C PRO A 65 -9.28 -9.74 -6.96
N ARG A 66 -8.79 -10.71 -7.76
CA ARG A 66 -8.73 -10.55 -9.21
C ARG A 66 -10.13 -10.13 -9.64
N ARG A 67 -10.24 -9.01 -10.38
CA ARG A 67 -11.50 -8.64 -11.02
C ARG A 67 -11.90 -9.87 -11.84
N SER A 68 -13.06 -10.45 -11.56
CA SER A 68 -13.56 -11.59 -12.32
C SER A 68 -13.48 -11.19 -13.79
N THR A 69 -12.70 -11.94 -14.57
CA THR A 69 -12.79 -11.86 -16.02
C THR A 69 -14.21 -12.28 -16.34
N ASP A 70 -15.04 -11.30 -16.65
CA ASP A 70 -16.34 -11.54 -17.27
C ASP A 70 -16.04 -12.13 -18.65
N ALA A 71 -15.85 -13.44 -18.67
CA ALA A 71 -15.72 -14.24 -19.88
C ALA A 71 -17.13 -14.43 -20.43
N THR A 72 -17.72 -13.36 -20.96
CA THR A 72 -18.96 -13.45 -21.71
C THR A 72 -18.60 -13.49 -23.19
N ALA A 73 -18.49 -14.73 -23.67
CA ALA A 73 -18.52 -15.09 -25.08
C ALA A 73 -19.97 -15.12 -25.59
#